data_AF-A0A1V2RGS6-F1
#
_entry.id   AF-A0A1V2RGS6-F1
#
_cell.length_a   1.000
_cell.length_b   1.000
_cell.length_c   1.000
_cell.angle_alpha   90.00
_cell.angle_beta   90.00
_cell.angle_gamma   90.00
#
_symmetry.space_group_name_H-M   'P 1'
#
loop_
_entity.id
_entity.type
_entity.pdbx_description
1 polymer ?
#
loop_
_entity_poly.entity_id
_entity_poly.type
_entity_poly.pdbx_seq_one_letter_code
_entity_poly.pdbx_strand_id
1 'polypeptide(L)'
;MPMNRHVLTAALTALAFTAGGAAPAAADPGDRDVGALLAELRGLYRETGEAAEAYNAAEERLRDRRDEAAELGERLAAARTDLAGARRAAGAVAREQYRQGGLRLPGHLRLLFGDAPARDLHAQAVAERAATAQAARIRRLLDGERRADELATRAREALDAEQSAAAERRRQRDEAHRRLDEIAGLLAGLTPQEAAELGEQEAARAERARRSPVPAPEPGSELGSGAGAG
;
A
#
# COMPACT_ATOMS: atom_id res chain seq x y z
N MET A 1 -17.74 11.07 -1.79
CA MET A 1 -17.12 12.33 -1.36
C MET A 1 -16.02 12.68 -2.35
N PRO A 2 -16.08 13.80 -3.07
CA PRO A 2 -14.97 14.25 -3.91
C PRO A 2 -14.05 15.14 -3.07
N MET A 3 -12.88 14.61 -2.70
CA MET A 3 -11.81 15.44 -2.15
C MET A 3 -11.00 16.04 -3.29
N ASN A 4 -10.82 17.32 -3.14
CA ASN A 4 -10.41 18.29 -4.11
C ASN A 4 -9.02 18.78 -3.65
N ARG A 5 -8.25 19.37 -4.59
CA ARG A 5 -7.22 20.43 -4.38
C ARG A 5 -5.73 20.03 -4.40
N HIS A 6 -5.11 20.47 -5.49
CA HIS A 6 -4.03 21.47 -5.58
C HIS A 6 -2.61 21.13 -5.08
N VAL A 7 -1.67 21.22 -6.04
CA VAL A 7 -0.39 21.95 -5.99
C VAL A 7 0.54 21.60 -4.81
N LEU A 8 1.60 20.84 -5.09
CA LEU A 8 2.79 20.84 -4.26
C LEU A 8 4.00 21.35 -5.07
N THR A 9 4.13 22.67 -5.07
CA THR A 9 5.32 23.40 -5.50
C THR A 9 6.33 23.42 -4.33
N ALA A 10 7.56 23.00 -4.62
CA ALA A 10 8.85 23.41 -4.07
C ALA A 10 9.10 23.37 -2.54
N ALA A 11 10.12 22.61 -2.14
CA ALA A 11 11.11 23.04 -1.14
C ALA A 11 12.44 22.30 -1.36
N LEU A 12 13.27 22.82 -2.27
CA LEU A 12 14.69 22.48 -2.36
C LEU A 12 15.41 23.17 -1.20
N THR A 13 15.59 22.47 -0.08
CA THR A 13 16.42 22.94 1.02
C THR A 13 17.89 22.81 0.66
N ALA A 14 18.55 23.96 0.52
CA ALA A 14 20.00 24.08 0.35
C ALA A 14 20.73 23.43 1.54
N LEU A 15 21.53 22.41 1.27
CA LEU A 15 22.48 21.87 2.23
C LEU A 15 23.77 22.69 2.18
N ALA A 16 24.03 23.45 3.23
CA ALA A 16 25.30 24.15 3.42
C ALA A 16 26.41 23.11 3.69
N PHE A 17 27.34 22.98 2.76
CA PHE A 17 28.49 22.08 2.87
C PHE A 17 29.61 22.77 3.66
N THR A 18 29.92 22.27 4.86
CA THR A 18 31.13 22.65 5.60
C THR A 18 32.32 21.85 5.05
N ALA A 19 33.11 22.49 4.19
CA ALA A 19 34.31 21.90 3.61
C ALA A 19 35.40 21.71 4.70
N GLY A 20 35.56 20.47 5.17
CA GLY A 20 36.77 20.00 5.86
C GLY A 20 37.79 19.57 4.81
N GLY A 21 38.91 20.28 4.74
CA GLY A 21 39.90 20.13 3.68
C GLY A 21 40.63 18.79 3.68
N ALA A 22 40.61 18.13 2.52
CA ALA A 22 41.66 17.23 2.05
C ALA A 22 41.82 17.50 0.55
N ALA A 23 42.99 18.02 0.16
CA ALA A 23 43.30 18.30 -1.24
C ALA A 23 43.66 16.99 -1.97
N PRO A 24 42.98 16.61 -3.06
CA PRO A 24 43.43 15.51 -3.89
C PRO A 24 44.56 15.98 -4.81
N ALA A 25 45.51 15.06 -5.07
CA ALA A 25 46.61 15.25 -5.99
C ALA A 25 46.09 15.55 -7.40
N ALA A 26 46.66 16.59 -8.01
CA ALA A 26 46.32 17.05 -9.35
C ALA A 26 46.57 15.94 -10.38
N ALA A 27 45.50 15.48 -11.02
CA ALA A 27 45.57 14.80 -12.30
C ALA A 27 45.94 15.82 -13.39
N ASP A 28 46.70 15.35 -14.38
CA ASP A 28 47.14 16.08 -15.58
C ASP A 28 45.97 16.86 -16.23
N PRO A 29 46.14 18.14 -16.64
CA PRO A 29 45.06 18.95 -17.17
C PRO A 29 44.74 18.51 -18.60
N GLY A 30 43.88 17.50 -18.71
CA GLY A 30 43.11 17.31 -19.93
C GLY A 30 41.98 18.33 -19.95
N ASP A 31 41.97 19.21 -20.95
CA ASP A 31 40.82 20.04 -21.35
C ASP A 31 39.60 19.13 -21.54
N ARG A 32 38.87 18.83 -20.46
CA ARG A 32 37.52 18.25 -20.62
C ARG A 32 36.65 19.35 -21.16
N ASP A 33 35.92 19.04 -22.23
CA ASP A 33 34.93 19.96 -22.79
C ASP A 33 33.89 20.31 -21.72
N VAL A 34 33.91 21.54 -21.23
CA VAL A 34 32.96 22.04 -20.22
C VAL A 34 31.52 21.94 -20.71
N GLY A 35 31.29 22.02 -22.03
CA GLY A 35 29.99 21.77 -22.63
C GLY A 35 29.51 20.32 -22.44
N ALA A 36 30.42 19.35 -22.54
CA ALA A 36 30.14 17.94 -22.26
C ALA A 36 29.88 17.71 -20.77
N LEU A 37 30.68 18.31 -19.88
CA LEU A 37 30.47 18.23 -18.41
C LEU A 37 29.09 18.79 -18.01
N LEU A 38 28.66 19.90 -18.60
CA LEU A 38 27.31 20.44 -18.38
C LEU A 38 26.21 19.55 -18.94
N ALA A 39 26.44 18.90 -20.09
CA ALA A 39 25.48 17.93 -20.64
C ALA A 39 25.33 16.72 -19.71
N GLU A 40 26.45 16.19 -19.22
CA GLU A 40 26.48 15.08 -18.26
C GLU A 40 25.78 15.44 -16.95
N LEU A 41 26.13 16.59 -16.34
CA LEU A 41 25.52 17.05 -15.10
C LEU A 41 24.00 17.24 -15.24
N ARG A 42 23.53 17.80 -16.37
CA ARG A 42 22.09 17.93 -16.64
C ARG A 42 21.41 16.57 -16.82
N GLY A 43 22.09 15.61 -17.45
CA GLY A 43 21.63 14.23 -17.56
C GLY A 43 21.42 13.62 -16.18
N LEU A 44 22.45 13.69 -15.32
CA LEU A 44 22.41 13.16 -13.96
C LEU A 44 21.31 13.82 -13.10
N TYR A 45 21.12 15.15 -13.20
CA TYR A 45 20.03 15.83 -12.48
C TYR A 45 18.65 15.35 -12.93
N ARG A 46 18.45 15.17 -14.25
CA ARG A 46 17.18 14.64 -14.77
C ARG A 46 16.94 13.21 -14.29
N GLU A 47 17.94 12.35 -14.41
CA GLU A 47 17.85 10.95 -13.98
C GLU A 47 17.63 10.82 -12.46
N THR A 48 18.23 11.72 -11.67
CA THR A 48 17.97 11.82 -10.22
C THR A 48 16.52 12.22 -9.95
N GLY A 49 15.98 13.17 -10.72
CA GLY A 49 14.57 13.56 -10.65
C GLY A 49 13.64 12.38 -10.95
N GLU A 50 13.90 11.64 -12.03
CA GLU A 50 13.13 10.45 -12.41
C GLU A 50 13.20 9.36 -11.32
N ALA A 51 14.39 9.12 -10.74
CA ALA A 51 14.55 8.17 -9.64
C ALA A 51 13.82 8.61 -8.37
N ALA A 52 13.81 9.91 -8.05
CA ALA A 52 13.07 10.46 -6.93
C ALA A 52 11.54 10.33 -7.11
N GLU A 53 11.04 10.58 -8.33
CA GLU A 53 9.63 10.36 -8.68
C GLU A 53 9.25 8.87 -8.56
N ALA A 54 10.08 7.97 -9.09
CA ALA A 54 9.87 6.53 -8.98
C ALA A 54 9.86 6.06 -7.52
N TYR A 55 10.76 6.59 -6.69
CA TYR A 55 10.79 6.36 -5.26
C TYR A 55 9.51 6.82 -4.57
N ASN A 56 9.05 8.05 -4.84
CA ASN A 56 7.82 8.58 -4.25
C ASN A 56 6.61 7.73 -4.64
N ALA A 57 6.51 7.34 -5.92
CA ALA A 57 5.45 6.46 -6.39
C ALA A 57 5.54 5.06 -5.74
N ALA A 58 6.73 4.55 -5.45
CA ALA A 58 6.91 3.29 -4.73
C ALA A 58 6.52 3.41 -3.24
N GLU A 59 6.80 4.54 -2.60
CA GLU A 59 6.39 4.83 -1.23
C GLU A 59 4.86 4.93 -1.11
N GLU A 60 4.18 5.59 -2.06
CA GLU A 60 2.72 5.63 -2.12
C GLU A 60 2.11 4.23 -2.27
N ARG A 61 2.62 3.43 -3.22
CA ARG A 61 2.18 2.03 -3.37
C ARG A 61 2.38 1.23 -2.09
N LEU A 62 3.52 1.38 -1.42
CA LEU A 62 3.78 0.69 -0.15
C LEU A 62 2.78 1.09 0.94
N ARG A 63 2.42 2.38 1.01
CA ARG A 63 1.41 2.86 1.93
C ARG A 63 0.05 2.22 1.68
N ASP A 64 -0.40 2.18 0.43
CA ASP A 64 -1.67 1.55 0.07
C ASP A 64 -1.69 0.04 0.44
N ARG A 65 -0.57 -0.67 0.20
CA ARG A 65 -0.45 -2.09 0.57
C ARG A 65 -0.46 -2.32 2.08
N ARG A 66 0.15 -1.42 2.86
CA ARG A 66 0.10 -1.47 4.32
C ARG A 66 -1.32 -1.30 4.85
N ASP A 67 -2.04 -0.34 4.29
CA ASP A 67 -3.43 -0.07 4.68
C ASP A 67 -4.33 -1.26 4.35
N GLU A 68 -4.17 -1.88 3.16
CA GLU A 68 -4.86 -3.12 2.77
C GLU A 68 -4.54 -4.30 3.71
N ALA A 69 -3.26 -4.52 4.01
CA ALA A 69 -2.82 -5.59 4.91
C ALA A 69 -3.35 -5.39 6.34
N ALA A 70 -3.37 -4.15 6.84
CA ALA A 70 -3.93 -3.80 8.13
C ALA A 70 -5.44 -4.08 8.19
N GLU A 71 -6.22 -3.62 7.19
CA GLU A 71 -7.67 -3.86 7.14
C GLU A 71 -7.98 -5.36 7.12
N LEU A 72 -7.26 -6.14 6.30
CA LEU A 72 -7.45 -7.60 6.24
C LEU A 72 -7.05 -8.27 7.56
N GLY A 73 -6.00 -7.79 8.22
CA GLY A 73 -5.59 -8.24 9.55
C GLY A 73 -6.68 -8.02 10.61
N GLU A 74 -7.28 -6.84 10.65
CA GLU A 74 -8.40 -6.51 11.55
C GLU A 74 -9.62 -7.40 11.28
N ARG A 75 -10.00 -7.54 10.00
CA ARG A 75 -11.12 -8.40 9.60
C ARG A 75 -10.90 -9.86 9.96
N LEU A 76 -9.68 -10.36 9.80
CA LEU A 76 -9.31 -11.71 10.20
C LEU A 76 -9.38 -11.89 11.72
N ALA A 77 -8.91 -10.90 12.50
CA ALA A 77 -9.00 -10.94 13.96
C ALA A 77 -10.46 -10.98 14.45
N ALA A 78 -11.33 -10.17 13.84
CA ALA A 78 -12.77 -10.20 14.10
C ALA A 78 -13.37 -11.58 13.75
N ALA A 79 -13.09 -12.11 12.56
CA ALA A 79 -13.61 -13.41 12.13
C ALA A 79 -13.15 -14.57 13.05
N ARG A 80 -11.90 -14.54 13.52
CA ARG A 80 -11.38 -15.52 14.49
C ARG A 80 -12.07 -15.40 15.85
N THR A 81 -12.42 -14.19 16.28
CA THR A 81 -13.18 -13.96 17.51
C THR A 81 -14.59 -14.53 17.42
N ASP A 82 -15.28 -14.29 16.30
CA ASP A 82 -16.61 -14.85 16.02
C ASP A 82 -16.57 -16.39 15.98
N LEU A 83 -15.57 -16.95 15.29
CA LEU A 83 -15.36 -18.39 15.21
C LEU A 83 -15.09 -19.01 16.59
N ALA A 84 -14.29 -18.37 17.44
CA ALA A 84 -14.07 -18.81 18.82
C ALA A 84 -15.37 -18.77 19.64
N GLY A 85 -16.25 -17.79 19.41
CA GLY A 85 -17.60 -17.75 19.96
C GLY A 85 -18.46 -18.94 19.51
N ALA A 86 -18.49 -19.21 18.20
CA ALA A 86 -19.23 -20.34 17.63
C ALA A 86 -18.74 -21.69 18.16
N ARG A 87 -17.42 -21.90 18.26
CA ARG A 87 -16.82 -23.12 18.83
C ARG A 87 -17.19 -23.30 20.31
N ARG A 88 -17.17 -22.23 21.12
CA ARG A 88 -17.62 -22.28 22.51
C ARG A 88 -19.09 -22.70 22.62
N ALA A 89 -19.95 -22.13 21.78
CA ALA A 89 -21.38 -22.49 21.74
C ALA A 89 -21.61 -23.95 21.33
N ALA A 90 -20.86 -24.45 20.34
CA ALA A 90 -20.92 -25.85 19.92
C ALA A 90 -20.42 -26.80 21.02
N GLY A 91 -19.32 -26.47 21.68
CA GLY A 91 -18.79 -27.25 22.81
C GLY A 91 -19.72 -27.30 24.01
N ALA A 92 -20.49 -26.24 24.28
CA ALA A 92 -21.51 -26.25 25.33
C ALA A 92 -22.62 -27.28 25.05
N VAL A 93 -23.06 -27.41 23.79
CA VAL A 93 -24.03 -28.44 23.38
C VAL A 93 -23.44 -29.83 23.57
N ALA A 94 -22.20 -30.06 23.11
CA ALA A 94 -21.55 -31.36 23.24
C ALA A 94 -21.45 -31.80 24.72
N ARG A 95 -21.11 -30.88 25.63
CA ARG A 95 -21.08 -31.14 27.08
C ARG A 95 -22.46 -31.41 27.68
N GLU A 96 -23.51 -30.77 27.18
CA GLU A 96 -24.88 -31.07 27.60
C GLU A 96 -25.28 -32.48 27.17
N GLN A 97 -25.02 -32.85 25.92
CA GLN A 97 -25.31 -34.19 25.41
C GLN A 97 -24.51 -35.27 26.14
N TYR A 98 -23.25 -35.00 26.50
CA TYR A 98 -22.44 -35.92 27.30
C TYR A 98 -22.99 -36.09 28.73
N ARG A 99 -23.41 -35.00 29.38
CA ARG A 99 -24.01 -35.05 30.73
C ARG A 99 -25.39 -35.70 30.75
N GLN A 100 -26.19 -35.49 29.70
CA GLN A 100 -27.53 -36.09 29.57
C GLN A 100 -27.49 -37.53 29.01
N GLY A 101 -26.30 -38.10 28.80
CA GLY A 101 -26.02 -39.39 28.14
C GLY A 101 -26.53 -40.65 28.84
N GLY A 102 -27.82 -40.70 29.20
CA GLY A 102 -28.59 -41.92 29.32
C GLY A 102 -29.63 -41.97 28.20
N LEU A 103 -29.62 -43.03 27.39
CA LEU A 103 -30.53 -43.32 26.28
C LEU A 103 -31.98 -42.91 26.59
N ARG A 104 -32.42 -41.73 26.14
CA ARG A 104 -33.84 -41.38 26.13
C ARG A 104 -34.44 -41.88 24.83
N LEU A 105 -35.54 -42.62 24.91
CA LEU A 105 -36.25 -43.10 23.73
C LEU A 105 -36.55 -41.92 22.78
N PRO A 106 -36.22 -42.03 21.48
CA PRO A 106 -36.60 -41.06 20.47
C PRO A 106 -38.07 -40.65 20.59
N GLY A 107 -38.39 -39.37 20.35
CA GLY A 107 -39.74 -38.82 20.54
C GLY A 107 -40.86 -39.58 19.81
N HIS A 108 -40.56 -40.17 18.64
CA HIS A 108 -41.51 -41.02 17.90
C HIS A 108 -41.78 -42.37 18.56
N LEU A 109 -40.79 -42.96 19.25
CA LEU A 109 -41.00 -44.18 20.03
C LEU A 109 -41.79 -43.88 21.30
N ARG A 110 -41.62 -42.71 21.94
CA ARG A 110 -42.52 -42.29 23.03
C ARG A 110 -43.95 -42.04 22.56
N LEU A 111 -44.16 -41.46 21.37
CA LEU A 111 -45.50 -41.25 20.85
C LEU A 111 -46.22 -42.59 20.56
N LEU A 112 -45.46 -43.62 20.15
CA LEU A 112 -45.98 -44.95 19.86
C LEU A 112 -46.19 -45.82 21.11
N PHE A 113 -45.41 -45.60 22.18
CA PHE A 113 -45.38 -46.43 23.39
C PHE A 113 -45.68 -45.68 24.69
N GLY A 114 -46.10 -44.41 24.64
CA GLY A 114 -46.23 -43.53 25.81
C GLY A 114 -47.67 -43.19 26.17
N ASP A 115 -47.91 -43.00 27.47
CA ASP A 115 -49.25 -42.89 28.06
C ASP A 115 -49.99 -41.55 27.80
N ALA A 116 -49.40 -40.57 27.09
CA ALA A 116 -49.95 -39.19 27.03
C ALA A 116 -49.67 -38.44 25.70
N PRO A 117 -50.46 -38.68 24.63
CA PRO A 117 -50.22 -38.12 23.29
C PRO A 117 -50.23 -36.59 23.19
N ALA A 118 -51.03 -35.89 24.02
CA ALA A 118 -51.07 -34.42 24.03
C ALA A 118 -49.78 -33.78 24.60
N ARG A 119 -49.12 -34.44 25.58
CA ARG A 119 -47.81 -33.99 26.10
C ARG A 119 -46.70 -34.19 25.07
N ASP A 120 -46.84 -35.20 24.22
CA ASP A 120 -45.83 -35.55 23.23
C ASP A 120 -45.84 -34.63 22.00
N LEU A 121 -47.00 -34.08 21.58
CA LEU A 121 -47.06 -33.05 20.53
C LEU A 121 -46.33 -31.75 20.93
N HIS A 122 -46.48 -31.31 22.19
CA HIS A 122 -45.72 -30.18 22.70
C HIS A 122 -44.21 -30.50 22.73
N ALA A 123 -43.85 -31.72 23.12
CA ALA A 123 -42.46 -32.19 23.09
C ALA A 123 -41.87 -32.23 21.67
N GLN A 124 -42.67 -32.52 20.63
CA GLN A 124 -42.24 -32.46 19.24
C GLN A 124 -41.90 -31.03 18.79
N ALA A 125 -42.79 -30.06 19.04
CA ALA A 125 -42.53 -28.66 18.69
C ALA A 125 -41.28 -28.10 19.40
N VAL A 126 -41.02 -28.51 20.64
CA VAL A 126 -39.80 -28.16 21.38
C VAL A 126 -38.56 -28.83 20.75
N ALA A 127 -38.67 -30.10 20.35
CA ALA A 127 -37.59 -30.83 19.69
C ALA A 127 -37.23 -30.25 18.32
N GLU A 128 -38.22 -29.86 17.52
CA GLU A 128 -38.01 -29.21 16.23
C GLU A 128 -37.26 -27.87 16.40
N ARG A 129 -37.70 -27.01 17.32
CA ARG A 129 -37.01 -25.75 17.64
C ARG A 129 -35.56 -25.98 18.09
N ALA A 130 -35.33 -27.01 18.92
CA ALA A 130 -33.98 -27.38 19.35
C ALA A 130 -33.12 -27.86 18.18
N ALA A 131 -33.67 -28.69 17.28
CA ALA A 131 -33.00 -29.15 16.07
C ALA A 131 -32.66 -27.99 15.12
N THR A 132 -33.59 -27.05 14.90
CA THR A 132 -33.34 -25.84 14.10
C THR A 132 -32.24 -24.99 14.73
N ALA A 133 -32.26 -24.78 16.05
CA ALA A 133 -31.22 -24.03 16.75
C ALA A 133 -29.85 -24.73 16.69
N GLN A 134 -29.82 -26.06 16.71
CA GLN A 134 -28.60 -26.84 16.53
C GLN A 134 -28.05 -26.72 15.10
N ALA A 135 -28.91 -26.86 14.09
CA ALA A 135 -28.53 -26.68 12.69
C ALA A 135 -28.00 -25.26 12.43
N ALA A 136 -28.60 -24.22 13.02
CA ALA A 136 -28.12 -22.85 12.93
C ALA A 136 -26.74 -22.64 13.57
N ARG A 137 -26.45 -23.31 14.70
CA ARG A 137 -25.13 -23.27 15.36
C ARG A 137 -24.05 -23.94 14.52
N ILE A 138 -24.34 -25.11 13.95
CA ILE A 138 -23.42 -25.82 13.05
C ILE A 138 -23.14 -24.97 11.81
N ARG A 139 -24.18 -24.39 11.20
CA ARG A 139 -24.01 -23.47 10.05
C ARG A 139 -23.10 -22.30 10.40
N ARG A 140 -23.36 -21.58 11.51
CA ARG A 140 -22.48 -20.47 11.95
C ARG A 140 -21.03 -20.90 12.17
N LEU A 141 -20.81 -22.09 12.72
CA LEU A 141 -19.46 -22.63 12.89
C LEU A 141 -18.78 -22.84 11.53
N LEU A 142 -19.41 -23.56 10.62
CA LEU A 142 -18.87 -23.85 9.30
C LEU A 142 -18.65 -22.58 8.47
N ASP A 143 -19.58 -21.62 8.53
CA ASP A 143 -19.48 -20.34 7.84
C ASP A 143 -18.34 -19.49 8.44
N GLY A 144 -18.19 -19.51 9.77
CA GLY A 144 -17.10 -18.86 10.46
C GLY A 144 -15.72 -19.44 10.11
N GLU A 145 -15.62 -20.76 9.97
CA GLU A 145 -14.38 -21.44 9.55
C GLU A 145 -14.00 -21.04 8.12
N ARG A 146 -14.92 -21.15 7.17
CA ARG A 146 -14.67 -20.73 5.77
C ARG A 146 -14.27 -19.27 5.68
N ARG A 147 -14.98 -18.37 6.36
CA ARG A 147 -14.68 -16.93 6.36
C ARG A 147 -13.31 -16.64 6.98
N ALA A 148 -12.96 -17.30 8.08
CA ALA A 148 -11.66 -17.11 8.72
C ALA A 148 -10.52 -17.61 7.83
N ASP A 149 -10.71 -18.73 7.13
CA ASP A 149 -9.71 -19.27 6.20
C ASP A 149 -9.53 -18.39 4.96
N GLU A 150 -10.62 -17.93 4.35
CA GLU A 150 -10.58 -16.98 3.22
C GLU A 150 -9.86 -15.69 3.59
N LEU A 151 -10.18 -15.10 4.76
CA LEU A 151 -9.51 -13.90 5.26
C LEU A 151 -8.03 -14.17 5.60
N ALA A 152 -7.70 -15.36 6.11
CA ALA A 152 -6.32 -15.72 6.41
C ALA A 152 -5.48 -15.82 5.13
N THR A 153 -6.02 -16.39 4.06
CA THR A 153 -5.35 -16.44 2.75
C THR A 153 -5.14 -15.03 2.21
N ARG A 154 -6.19 -14.20 2.17
CA ARG A 154 -6.08 -12.83 1.66
C ARG A 154 -5.13 -11.96 2.48
N ALA A 155 -5.14 -12.09 3.81
CA ALA A 155 -4.21 -11.37 4.68
C ALA A 155 -2.75 -11.77 4.44
N ARG A 156 -2.48 -13.05 4.13
CA ARG A 156 -1.13 -13.50 3.75
C ARG A 156 -0.71 -12.92 2.40
N GLU A 157 -1.58 -13.00 1.40
CA GLU A 157 -1.31 -12.43 0.07
C GLU A 157 -1.05 -10.91 0.15
N ALA A 158 -1.82 -10.19 0.98
CA ALA A 158 -1.62 -8.76 1.19
C ALA A 158 -0.29 -8.45 1.89
N LEU A 159 0.12 -9.28 2.87
CA LEU A 159 1.42 -9.14 3.52
C LEU A 159 2.58 -9.42 2.56
N ASP A 160 2.46 -10.43 1.69
CA ASP A 160 3.46 -10.73 0.66
C ASP A 160 3.57 -9.58 -0.36
N ALA A 161 2.43 -8.97 -0.72
CA ALA A 161 2.38 -7.78 -1.57
C ALA A 161 3.02 -6.56 -0.89
N GLU A 162 2.77 -6.35 0.41
CA GLU A 162 3.42 -5.30 1.21
C GLU A 162 4.95 -5.48 1.22
N GLN A 163 5.44 -6.69 1.48
CA GLN A 163 6.86 -6.99 1.49
C GLN A 163 7.51 -6.75 0.12
N SER A 164 6.82 -7.14 -0.95
CA SER A 164 7.27 -6.90 -2.32
C SER A 164 7.34 -5.40 -2.64
N ALA A 165 6.34 -4.61 -2.22
CA ALA A 165 6.33 -3.17 -2.36
C ALA A 165 7.44 -2.50 -1.53
N ALA A 166 7.72 -3.00 -0.32
CA ALA A 166 8.79 -2.50 0.54
C ALA A 166 10.17 -2.76 -0.09
N ALA A 167 10.37 -3.94 -0.68
CA ALA A 167 11.58 -4.26 -1.43
C ALA A 167 11.75 -3.35 -2.65
N GLU A 168 10.67 -3.06 -3.38
CA GLU A 168 10.70 -2.14 -4.52
C GLU A 168 11.06 -0.71 -4.08
N ARG A 169 10.41 -0.18 -3.05
CA ARG A 169 10.72 1.14 -2.51
C ARG A 169 12.16 1.22 -2.02
N ARG A 170 12.72 0.14 -1.46
CA ARG A 170 14.15 0.08 -1.09
C ARG A 170 15.04 0.16 -2.33
N ARG A 171 14.72 -0.58 -3.40
CA ARG A 171 15.47 -0.51 -4.67
C ARG A 171 15.46 0.89 -5.27
N GLN A 172 14.29 1.54 -5.33
CA GLN A 172 14.17 2.90 -5.87
C GLN A 172 14.93 3.93 -5.02
N ARG A 173 14.93 3.78 -3.69
CA ARG A 173 15.75 4.61 -2.81
C ARG A 173 17.24 4.45 -3.10
N ASP A 174 17.70 3.21 -3.19
CA ASP A 174 19.11 2.89 -3.43
C ASP A 174 19.56 3.38 -4.81
N GLU A 175 18.66 3.37 -5.81
CA GLU A 175 18.89 3.99 -7.12
C GLU A 175 19.04 5.51 -7.01
N ALA A 176 18.11 6.20 -6.35
CA ALA A 176 18.17 7.65 -6.17
C ALA A 176 19.46 8.08 -5.44
N HIS A 177 19.88 7.34 -4.41
CA HIS A 177 21.16 7.58 -3.73
C HIS A 177 22.36 7.37 -4.66
N ARG A 178 22.36 6.31 -5.48
CA ARG A 178 23.46 6.08 -6.44
C ARG A 178 23.60 7.24 -7.42
N ARG A 179 22.49 7.79 -7.91
CA ARG A 179 22.51 8.96 -8.82
C ARG A 179 23.03 10.22 -8.14
N LEU A 180 22.69 10.43 -6.87
CA LEU A 180 23.26 11.51 -6.08
C LEU A 180 24.77 11.32 -5.86
N ASP A 181 25.23 10.10 -5.64
CA ASP A 181 26.66 9.78 -5.51
C ASP A 181 27.41 10.01 -6.84
N GLU A 182 26.80 9.70 -7.99
CA GLU A 182 27.34 10.00 -9.32
C GLU A 182 27.52 11.52 -9.51
N ILE A 183 26.52 12.34 -9.12
CA ILE A 183 26.63 13.80 -9.13
C ILE A 183 27.77 14.28 -8.21
N ALA A 184 27.81 13.77 -6.98
CA ALA A 184 28.83 14.16 -6.01
C ALA A 184 30.24 13.81 -6.50
N GLY A 185 30.41 12.63 -7.11
CA GLY A 185 31.68 12.20 -7.70
C GLY A 185 32.10 13.06 -8.89
N LEU A 186 31.16 13.41 -9.78
CA LEU A 186 31.43 14.31 -10.90
C LEU A 186 31.92 15.67 -10.41
N LEU A 187 31.22 16.26 -9.43
CA LEU A 187 31.57 17.56 -8.85
C LEU A 187 32.90 17.53 -8.08
N ALA A 188 33.17 16.46 -7.33
CA ALA A 188 34.44 16.30 -6.60
C ALA A 188 35.64 16.10 -7.53
N GLY A 189 35.40 15.61 -8.75
CA GLY A 189 36.41 15.43 -9.79
C GLY A 189 36.69 16.68 -10.63
N LEU A 190 36.04 17.81 -10.38
CA LEU A 190 36.28 19.06 -11.11
C LEU A 190 37.50 19.80 -10.55
N THR A 191 38.34 20.32 -11.45
CA THR A 191 39.37 21.30 -11.11
C THR A 191 38.73 22.67 -10.79
N PRO A 192 39.43 23.56 -10.05
CA PRO A 192 38.90 24.90 -9.77
C PRO A 192 38.54 25.71 -11.01
N GLN A 193 39.28 25.50 -12.10
CA GLN A 193 39.09 26.21 -13.37
C GLN A 193 37.86 25.69 -14.12
N GLU A 194 37.72 24.36 -14.24
CA GLU A 194 36.50 23.73 -14.78
C GLU A 194 35.25 24.14 -13.99
N ALA A 195 35.32 24.17 -12.65
CA ALA A 195 34.21 24.56 -11.80
C ALA A 195 33.78 26.03 -12.00
N ALA A 196 34.75 26.95 -12.18
CA ALA A 196 34.48 28.35 -12.46
C ALA A 196 33.80 28.53 -13.84
N GLU A 197 34.35 27.90 -14.88
CA GLU A 197 33.80 27.96 -16.24
C GLU A 197 32.40 27.35 -16.31
N LEU A 198 32.16 26.25 -15.59
CA LEU A 198 30.86 25.60 -15.49
C LEU A 198 29.83 26.51 -14.80
N GLY A 199 30.23 27.21 -13.74
CA GLY A 199 29.40 28.20 -13.05
C GLY A 199 29.04 29.42 -13.91
N GLU A 200 29.99 29.95 -14.69
CA GLU A 200 29.74 31.05 -15.63
C GLU A 200 28.74 30.68 -16.73
N GLN A 201 28.88 29.48 -17.29
CA GLN A 201 27.97 28.99 -18.34
C GLN A 201 26.55 28.76 -17.81
N GLU A 202 26.40 28.17 -16.62
CA GLU A 202 25.11 28.02 -15.93
C GLU A 202 24.47 29.40 -15.65
N ALA A 203 25.23 30.37 -15.14
CA ALA A 203 24.73 31.73 -14.88
C ALA A 203 24.28 32.44 -16.16
N ALA A 204 25.09 32.38 -17.22
CA ALA A 204 24.75 32.97 -18.52
C ALA A 204 23.51 32.30 -19.15
N ARG A 205 23.30 31.00 -18.89
CA ARG A 205 22.11 30.27 -19.34
C ARG A 205 20.87 30.65 -18.52
N ALA A 206 20.97 30.69 -17.20
CA ALA A 206 19.88 31.10 -16.31
C ALA A 206 19.38 32.50 -16.66
N GLU A 207 20.31 33.41 -16.97
CA GLU A 207 19.99 34.75 -17.40
C GLU A 207 19.31 34.80 -18.78
N ARG A 208 19.73 33.95 -19.74
CA ARG A 208 19.03 33.78 -21.02
C ARG A 208 17.60 33.25 -20.84
N ALA A 209 17.40 32.28 -19.95
CA ALA A 209 16.08 31.73 -19.65
C ALA A 209 15.15 32.78 -19.02
N ARG A 210 15.69 33.67 -18.16
CA ARG A 210 14.93 34.81 -17.59
C ARG A 210 14.51 35.83 -18.64
N ARG A 211 15.34 36.09 -19.64
CA ARG A 211 15.05 37.05 -20.72
C ARG A 211 14.13 36.52 -21.81
N SER A 212 14.02 35.20 -21.94
CA SER A 212 13.13 34.53 -22.88
C SER A 212 12.17 33.59 -22.14
N PRO A 213 11.22 34.12 -21.35
CA PRO A 213 10.19 33.29 -20.77
C PRO A 213 9.36 32.70 -21.91
N VAL A 214 9.34 31.36 -22.02
CA VAL A 214 8.35 30.69 -22.86
C VAL A 214 6.98 31.10 -22.31
N PRO A 215 6.08 31.69 -23.12
CA PRO A 215 4.76 32.06 -22.64
C PRO A 215 4.05 30.80 -22.14
N ALA A 216 3.50 30.88 -20.93
CA ALA A 216 2.65 29.81 -20.40
C ALA A 216 1.52 29.51 -21.39
N PRO A 217 1.13 28.25 -21.62
CA PRO A 217 -0.05 27.95 -22.41
C PRO A 217 -1.27 28.58 -21.73
N GLU A 218 -1.91 29.52 -22.43
CA GLU A 218 -3.15 30.20 -22.03
C GLU A 218 -4.24 29.16 -21.68
N PRO A 219 -4.84 29.20 -20.48
CA PRO A 219 -5.97 28.36 -20.16
C PRO A 219 -7.25 28.96 -20.78
N GLY A 220 -7.72 28.34 -21.86
CA GLY A 220 -9.12 28.45 -22.28
C GLY A 220 -9.38 29.23 -23.57
N SER A 221 -9.23 28.56 -24.71
CA SER A 221 -9.95 28.90 -25.93
C SER A 221 -10.63 27.66 -26.50
N GLU A 222 -11.42 26.97 -25.67
CA GLU A 222 -12.52 26.16 -26.13
C GLU A 222 -13.76 26.62 -25.37
N LEU A 223 -14.69 27.24 -26.09
CA LEU A 223 -16.15 27.13 -25.95
C LEU A 223 -16.79 28.28 -26.75
N GLY A 224 -17.36 27.94 -27.92
CA GLY A 224 -18.38 28.78 -28.54
C GLY A 224 -18.28 29.06 -30.04
N SER A 225 -18.04 28.05 -30.89
CA SER A 225 -18.47 28.12 -32.29
C SER A 225 -19.17 26.83 -32.67
N GLY A 226 -20.49 26.89 -32.74
CA GLY A 226 -21.38 25.79 -33.08
C GLY A 226 -22.81 26.28 -33.29
N ALA A 227 -22.96 27.41 -33.99
CA ALA A 227 -24.23 27.83 -34.56
C ALA A 227 -24.40 27.16 -35.94
N GLY A 228 -25.35 26.23 -36.01
CA GLY A 228 -26.26 25.93 -37.14
C GLY A 228 -25.69 25.56 -38.52
N ALA A 229 -26.07 24.37 -39.01
CA ALA A 229 -26.81 24.17 -40.28
C ALA A 229 -26.86 22.67 -40.64
N GLY A 230 -28.07 22.17 -40.93
CA GLY A 230 -28.30 20.83 -41.50
C GLY A 230 -29.51 20.13 -40.92
#